data_AF-A0AAV4G3Y1-F1
#
_entry.id   AF-A0AAV4G3Y1-F1
#
_cell.length_a   1.000
_cell.length_b   1.000
_cell.length_c   1.000
_cell.angle_alpha   90.00
_cell.angle_beta   90.00
_cell.angle_gamma   90.00
#
_symmetry.space_group_name_H-M   'P 1'
#
loop_
_entity.id
_entity.type
_entity.pdbx_description
1 polymer ?
#
loop_
_entity_poly.entity_id
_entity_poly.type
_entity_poly.pdbx_seq_one_letter_code
_entity_poly.pdbx_strand_id
1 'polypeptide(L)'
;MLFDSASNVNLTLTTIVVAAAVVVVVIVVVVVVVVVVVVVVVVVVVVVVVVVVVVEVVVSECLTAKSQSRSVVLVVVVVVVVVVVVVVVVVVVVVVVVVVLVVVVVVVVVSVVVVVVVVIVIIVVVVVVVAAAVLVAVTVVVVVLVVVVVVVVVVVVVVVVVVVVVVTVAAAAAVAVVVIVVVIVVVVVIVVVAVIVMG
;
A
#
# COMPACT_ATOMS: atom_id res chain seq x y z
N MET A 1 -2.59 -19.96 -11.62
CA MET A 1 -1.48 -20.19 -10.67
C MET A 1 -0.30 -19.24 -10.85
N LEU A 2 0.12 -18.86 -12.06
CA LEU A 2 1.24 -17.90 -12.24
C LEU A 2 0.95 -16.43 -11.88
N PHE A 3 -0.33 -16.02 -11.74
CA PHE A 3 -0.69 -14.66 -11.32
C PHE A 3 -0.79 -14.49 -9.79
N ASP A 4 -0.84 -15.59 -9.04
CA ASP A 4 -0.86 -15.58 -7.56
C ASP A 4 0.54 -15.40 -6.96
N SER A 5 1.59 -15.75 -7.72
CA SER A 5 2.98 -15.54 -7.30
C SER A 5 3.40 -14.07 -7.48
N ALA A 6 2.88 -13.35 -8.49
CA ALA A 6 3.24 -11.96 -8.72
C ALA A 6 2.63 -10.98 -7.69
N SER A 7 1.40 -11.24 -7.23
CA SER A 7 0.74 -10.43 -6.19
C SER A 7 1.42 -10.59 -4.82
N ASN A 8 1.83 -11.80 -4.47
CA ASN A 8 2.52 -12.10 -3.22
C ASN A 8 3.92 -11.47 -3.14
N VAL A 9 4.63 -11.37 -4.27
CA VAL A 9 5.97 -10.73 -4.33
C VAL A 9 5.87 -9.22 -4.11
N ASN A 10 4.82 -8.57 -4.61
CA ASN A 10 4.65 -7.12 -4.44
C ASN A 10 4.24 -6.75 -2.99
N LEU A 11 3.46 -7.62 -2.33
CA LEU A 11 3.08 -7.45 -0.93
C LEU A 11 4.27 -7.66 0.02
N THR A 12 5.17 -8.60 -0.30
CA THR A 12 6.41 -8.81 0.47
C THR A 12 7.39 -7.64 0.30
N LEU A 13 7.54 -7.11 -0.91
CA LEU A 13 8.46 -5.99 -1.15
C LEU A 13 7.98 -4.71 -0.43
N THR A 14 6.69 -4.41 -0.46
CA THR A 14 6.13 -3.26 0.27
C THR A 14 6.24 -3.41 1.79
N THR A 15 5.97 -4.60 2.35
CA THR A 15 6.19 -4.83 3.80
C THR A 15 7.66 -4.73 4.20
N ILE A 16 8.59 -5.21 3.36
CA ILE A 16 10.04 -5.07 3.62
C ILE A 16 10.46 -3.61 3.62
N VAL A 17 9.98 -2.80 2.65
CA VAL A 17 10.32 -1.36 2.58
C VAL A 17 9.76 -0.61 3.78
N VAL A 18 8.52 -0.89 4.20
CA VAL A 18 7.92 -0.27 5.40
C VAL A 18 8.69 -0.69 6.66
N ALA A 19 9.02 -1.97 6.81
CA ALA A 19 9.80 -2.45 7.94
C ALA A 19 11.19 -1.80 8.00
N ALA A 20 11.88 -1.69 6.86
CA ALA A 20 13.17 -1.02 6.77
C ALA A 20 13.08 0.47 7.14
N ALA A 21 12.04 1.18 6.66
CA ALA A 21 11.82 2.58 7.01
C ALA A 21 11.58 2.77 8.52
N VAL A 22 10.79 1.90 9.14
CA VAL A 22 10.56 1.91 10.59
C VAL A 22 11.86 1.67 11.35
N VAL A 23 12.67 0.70 10.93
CA VAL A 23 13.98 0.41 11.55
C VAL A 23 14.91 1.62 11.46
N VAL A 24 14.97 2.29 10.30
CA VAL A 24 15.80 3.50 10.13
C VAL A 24 15.33 4.61 11.07
N VAL A 25 14.02 4.86 11.18
CA VAL A 25 13.46 5.86 12.10
C VAL A 25 13.83 5.53 13.55
N VAL A 26 13.69 4.27 13.96
CA VAL A 26 14.06 3.83 15.32
C VAL A 26 15.54 4.04 15.58
N ILE A 27 16.42 3.69 14.64
CA ILE A 27 17.87 3.91 14.76
C ILE A 27 18.17 5.40 14.93
N VAL A 28 17.58 6.26 14.10
CA VAL A 28 17.78 7.71 14.19
C VAL A 28 17.36 8.25 15.56
N VAL A 29 16.20 7.84 16.06
CA VAL A 29 15.72 8.23 17.40
C VAL A 29 16.70 7.78 18.48
N VAL A 30 17.16 6.53 18.45
CA VAL A 30 18.13 6.00 19.42
C VAL A 30 19.43 6.79 19.38
N VAL A 31 19.98 7.06 18.19
CA VAL A 31 21.22 7.83 18.03
C VAL A 31 21.06 9.23 18.61
N VAL A 32 19.95 9.92 18.34
CA VAL A 32 19.70 11.26 18.91
C VAL A 32 19.63 11.21 20.43
N VAL A 33 18.91 10.23 21.00
CA VAL A 33 18.81 10.07 22.46
C VAL A 33 20.19 9.84 23.07
N VAL A 34 21.01 8.97 22.48
CA VAL A 34 22.38 8.72 22.95
C VAL A 34 23.22 9.99 22.90
N VAL A 35 23.18 10.75 21.79
CA VAL A 35 23.93 12.01 21.67
C VAL A 35 23.50 13.02 22.74
N VAL A 36 22.19 13.16 22.97
CA VAL A 36 21.66 14.05 24.02
C VAL A 36 22.16 13.63 25.40
N VAL A 37 22.12 12.34 25.73
CA VAL A 37 22.63 11.82 27.01
C VAL A 37 24.12 12.12 27.17
N VAL A 38 24.93 11.88 26.13
CA VAL A 38 26.37 12.17 26.16
C VAL A 38 26.63 13.66 26.40
N VAL A 39 25.92 14.56 25.71
CA VAL A 39 26.05 16.01 25.90
C VAL A 39 25.71 16.42 27.33
N VAL A 40 24.61 15.90 27.89
CA VAL A 40 24.22 16.18 29.28
C VAL A 40 25.29 15.70 30.27
N VAL A 41 25.82 14.48 30.09
CA VAL A 41 26.88 13.95 30.95
C VAL A 41 28.13 14.83 30.88
N VAL A 42 28.57 15.22 29.68
CA VAL A 42 29.74 16.10 29.50
C VAL A 42 29.54 17.45 30.21
N VAL A 43 28.35 18.05 30.07
CA VAL A 43 28.04 19.34 30.73
C VAL A 43 28.07 19.19 32.25
N VAL A 44 27.49 18.12 32.80
CA VAL A 44 27.53 17.85 34.24
C VAL A 44 28.96 17.67 34.73
N VAL A 45 29.79 16.91 34.01
CA VAL A 45 31.21 16.71 34.36
C VAL A 45 31.96 18.04 34.37
N VAL A 46 31.79 18.88 33.34
CA VAL A 46 32.43 20.20 33.26
C VAL A 46 32.01 21.08 34.44
N VAL A 47 30.71 21.11 34.78
CA VAL A 47 30.20 21.88 35.92
C VAL A 47 30.80 21.40 37.23
N VAL A 48 30.86 20.09 37.45
CA VAL A 48 31.48 19.52 38.67
C VAL A 48 32.96 19.91 38.75
N VAL A 49 33.71 19.79 37.66
CA VAL A 49 35.13 20.18 37.62
C VAL A 49 35.30 21.67 37.94
N VAL A 50 34.49 22.55 37.34
CA VAL A 50 34.54 24.00 37.61
C VAL A 50 34.23 24.29 39.09
N VAL A 51 33.20 23.65 39.66
CA VAL A 51 32.86 23.82 41.08
C VAL A 51 33.99 23.36 41.99
N VAL A 52 34.60 22.19 41.72
CA VAL A 52 35.73 21.67 42.50
C VAL A 52 36.92 22.63 42.45
N VAL A 53 37.29 23.11 41.25
CA VAL A 53 38.40 24.06 41.08
C VAL A 53 38.12 25.37 41.82
N VAL A 54 36.89 25.91 41.73
CA VAL A 54 36.52 27.12 42.47
C VAL A 54 36.61 26.89 43.97
N VAL A 55 36.14 25.75 44.49
CA VAL A 55 36.24 25.42 45.92
C VAL A 55 37.71 25.30 46.36
N GLU A 56 38.56 24.64 45.59
CA GLU A 56 40.00 24.51 45.90
C GLU A 56 40.70 25.86 45.96
N VAL A 57 40.43 26.75 45.00
CA VAL A 57 40.98 28.12 44.98
C VAL A 57 40.53 28.90 46.22
N VAL A 58 39.25 28.81 46.58
CA VAL A 58 38.69 29.51 47.75
C VAL A 58 39.28 29.00 49.05
N VAL A 59 39.47 27.68 49.19
CA VAL A 59 40.08 27.09 50.39
C VAL A 59 41.55 27.50 50.48
N SER A 60 42.27 27.52 49.36
CA SER A 60 43.67 27.97 49.29
C SER A 60 43.83 29.43 49.75
N GLU A 61 42.98 30.33 49.25
CA GLU A 61 42.97 31.74 49.65
C GLU A 61 42.57 31.92 51.13
N CYS A 62 41.59 31.15 51.62
CA CYS A 62 41.18 31.19 53.03
C CYS A 62 42.31 30.78 53.99
N LEU A 63 43.11 29.77 53.63
CA LEU A 63 44.20 29.27 54.48
C LEU A 63 45.40 30.21 54.52
N THR A 64 45.67 30.92 53.41
CA THR A 64 46.76 31.89 53.31
C THR A 64 46.42 33.23 53.96
N ALA A 65 45.14 33.60 54.06
CA ALA A 65 44.68 34.88 54.60
C ALA A 65 44.64 34.99 56.14
N LYS A 66 45.36 34.15 56.89
CA LYS A 66 45.28 34.06 58.37
C LYS A 66 45.61 35.37 59.14
N SER A 67 46.08 36.43 58.46
CA SER A 67 46.30 37.77 59.02
C SER A 67 45.53 38.92 58.33
N GLN A 68 44.73 38.66 57.30
CA GLN A 68 43.99 39.71 56.58
C GLN A 68 42.62 40.01 57.22
N SER A 69 42.27 41.30 57.24
CA SER A 69 41.05 41.87 57.79
C SER A 69 39.77 41.25 57.22
N ARG A 70 38.75 41.04 58.08
CA ARG A 70 37.42 40.45 57.79
C ARG A 70 36.73 40.92 56.50
N SER A 71 37.04 42.11 56.02
CA SER A 71 36.50 42.68 54.79
C SER A 71 36.85 41.89 53.53
N VAL A 72 38.06 41.34 53.42
CA VAL A 72 38.51 40.62 52.21
C VAL A 72 37.77 39.29 52.05
N VAL A 73 37.57 38.56 53.15
CA VAL A 73 36.84 37.28 53.16
C VAL A 73 35.41 37.45 52.64
N LEU A 74 34.73 38.52 53.01
CA LEU A 74 33.35 38.79 52.58
C LEU A 74 33.29 39.04 51.07
N VAL A 75 34.26 39.76 50.51
CA VAL A 75 34.35 39.98 49.05
C VAL A 75 34.59 38.68 48.31
N VAL A 76 35.52 37.83 48.77
CA VAL A 76 35.79 36.52 48.15
C VAL A 76 34.52 35.65 48.16
N VAL A 77 33.82 35.56 49.30
CA VAL A 77 32.57 34.79 49.39
C VAL A 77 31.51 35.31 48.42
N VAL A 78 31.34 36.63 48.29
CA VAL A 78 30.39 37.22 47.33
C VAL A 78 30.76 36.85 45.90
N VAL A 79 32.04 36.95 45.53
CA VAL A 79 32.51 36.58 44.18
C VAL A 79 32.22 35.11 43.89
N VAL A 80 32.48 34.21 44.85
CA VAL A 80 32.20 32.78 44.71
C VAL A 80 30.71 32.52 44.51
N VAL A 81 29.85 33.18 45.30
CA VAL A 81 28.40 33.05 45.14
C VAL A 81 27.96 33.52 43.76
N VAL A 82 28.49 34.65 43.27
CA VAL A 82 28.19 35.15 41.92
C VAL A 82 28.63 34.14 40.86
N VAL A 83 29.84 33.57 40.96
CA VAL A 83 30.32 32.54 40.02
C VAL A 83 29.42 31.31 40.03
N VAL A 84 29.03 30.82 41.21
CA VAL A 84 28.11 29.68 41.33
C VAL A 84 26.76 29.99 40.68
N VAL A 85 26.21 31.18 40.91
CA VAL A 85 24.95 31.60 40.27
C VAL A 85 25.09 31.64 38.74
N VAL A 86 26.18 32.21 38.22
CA VAL A 86 26.43 32.24 36.77
C VAL A 86 26.54 30.83 36.20
N VAL A 87 27.25 29.92 36.87
CA VAL A 87 27.33 28.50 36.46
C VAL A 87 25.95 27.86 36.42
N VAL A 88 25.13 28.04 37.47
CA VAL A 88 23.76 27.51 37.51
C VAL A 88 22.92 28.06 36.34
N VAL A 89 22.99 29.36 36.05
CA VAL A 89 22.28 29.96 34.92
C VAL A 89 22.73 29.33 33.59
N VAL A 90 24.03 29.14 33.39
CA VAL A 90 24.56 28.47 32.19
C VAL A 90 24.02 27.04 32.08
N VAL A 91 24.00 26.26 33.17
CA VAL A 91 23.42 24.90 33.16
C VAL A 91 21.95 24.94 32.76
N VAL A 92 21.16 25.85 33.33
CA VAL A 92 19.74 25.99 32.98
C VAL A 92 19.56 26.30 31.49
N VAL A 93 20.35 27.23 30.94
CA VAL A 93 20.31 27.55 29.51
C VAL A 93 20.63 26.32 28.66
N VAL A 94 21.66 25.55 29.01
CA VAL A 94 22.04 24.32 28.28
C VAL A 94 20.91 23.29 28.35
N VAL A 95 20.29 23.08 29.51
CA VAL A 95 19.15 22.17 29.66
C VAL A 95 17.98 22.61 28.77
N VAL A 96 17.66 23.90 28.73
CA VAL A 96 16.60 24.43 27.85
C VAL A 96 16.92 24.16 26.38
N VAL A 97 18.16 24.42 25.94
CA VAL A 97 18.59 24.12 24.56
C VAL A 97 18.43 22.64 24.22
N VAL A 98 18.83 21.75 25.14
CA VAL A 98 18.66 20.30 24.96
C VAL A 98 17.19 19.92 24.83
N VAL A 99 16.31 20.45 25.69
CA VAL A 99 14.87 20.20 25.62
C VAL A 99 14.30 20.67 24.28
N VAL A 100 14.67 21.86 23.80
CA VAL A 100 14.24 22.37 22.50
C VAL A 100 14.69 21.45 21.37
N LEU A 101 15.96 20.99 21.39
CA LEU A 101 16.47 20.05 20.40
C LEU A 101 15.69 18.73 20.38
N VAL A 102 15.38 18.17 21.55
CA VAL A 102 14.57 16.95 21.67
C VAL A 102 13.18 17.17 21.08
N VAL A 103 12.52 18.29 21.40
CA VAL A 103 11.20 18.61 20.85
C VAL A 103 11.24 18.72 19.33
N VAL A 104 12.24 19.41 18.76
CA VAL A 104 12.40 19.54 17.31
C VAL A 104 12.56 18.17 16.65
N VAL A 105 13.39 17.29 17.22
CA VAL A 105 13.59 15.94 16.67
C VAL A 105 12.30 15.13 16.74
N VAL A 106 11.56 15.18 17.84
CA VAL A 106 10.27 14.49 17.97
C VAL A 106 9.28 15.00 16.91
N VAL A 107 9.18 16.31 16.69
CA VAL A 107 8.31 16.88 15.65
C VAL A 107 8.70 16.41 14.25
N VAL A 108 10.01 16.35 13.94
CA VAL A 108 10.50 15.84 12.65
C VAL A 108 10.19 14.34 12.49
N VAL A 109 10.39 13.54 13.53
CA VAL A 109 10.08 12.10 13.48
C VAL A 109 8.58 11.88 13.27
N VAL A 110 7.74 12.58 14.02
CA VAL A 110 6.27 12.49 13.87
C VAL A 110 5.84 12.92 12.46
N SER A 111 6.40 14.01 11.92
CA SER A 111 6.04 14.45 10.56
C SER A 111 6.45 13.44 9.49
N VAL A 112 7.63 12.82 9.60
CA VAL A 112 8.07 11.74 8.71
C VAL A 112 7.13 10.54 8.80
N VAL A 113 6.76 10.11 10.02
CA VAL A 113 5.81 9.00 10.23
C VAL A 113 4.46 9.31 9.57
N VAL A 114 3.93 10.52 9.73
CA VAL A 114 2.68 10.94 9.08
C VAL A 114 2.79 10.87 7.56
N VAL A 115 3.88 11.36 6.96
CA VAL A 115 4.10 11.28 5.52
C VAL A 115 4.14 9.83 5.04
N VAL A 116 4.85 8.95 5.75
CA VAL A 116 4.92 7.51 5.42
C VAL A 116 3.53 6.87 5.47
N VAL A 117 2.73 7.15 6.50
CA VAL A 117 1.35 6.65 6.61
C VAL A 117 0.50 7.13 5.45
N VAL A 118 0.56 8.41 5.08
CA VAL A 118 -0.19 8.96 3.94
C VAL A 118 0.21 8.27 2.63
N VAL A 119 1.50 8.06 2.39
CA VAL A 119 1.99 7.34 1.20
C VAL A 119 1.46 5.91 1.16
N ILE A 120 1.49 5.18 2.29
CA ILE A 120 0.94 3.82 2.38
C ILE A 120 -0.56 3.82 2.04
N VAL A 121 -1.33 4.76 2.61
CA VAL A 121 -2.76 4.89 2.33
C VAL A 121 -3.02 5.14 0.84
N ILE A 122 -2.26 6.04 0.20
CA ILE A 122 -2.39 6.30 -1.24
C ILE A 122 -2.11 5.03 -2.06
N ILE A 123 -1.05 4.29 -1.73
CA ILE A 123 -0.71 3.03 -2.43
C ILE A 123 -1.85 2.02 -2.29
N VAL A 124 -2.40 1.84 -1.10
CA VAL A 124 -3.54 0.93 -0.85
C VAL A 124 -4.75 1.34 -1.70
N VAL A 125 -5.10 2.63 -1.73
CA VAL A 125 -6.20 3.14 -2.55
C VAL A 125 -5.97 2.84 -4.04
N VAL A 126 -4.77 3.10 -4.56
CA VAL A 126 -4.43 2.81 -5.96
C VAL A 126 -4.58 1.32 -6.27
N VAL A 127 -4.08 0.44 -5.40
CA VAL A 127 -4.21 -1.02 -5.57
C VAL A 127 -5.67 -1.44 -5.61
N VAL A 128 -6.51 -0.92 -4.72
CA VAL A 128 -7.96 -1.23 -4.69
C VAL A 128 -8.65 -0.76 -5.97
N VAL A 129 -8.34 0.45 -6.45
CA VAL A 129 -8.91 0.99 -7.70
C VAL A 129 -8.50 0.15 -8.91
N VAL A 130 -7.23 -0.23 -9.01
CA VAL A 130 -6.74 -1.09 -10.10
C VAL A 130 -7.41 -2.47 -10.05
N ALA A 131 -7.50 -3.08 -8.86
CA ALA A 131 -8.17 -4.37 -8.70
C ALA A 131 -9.65 -4.31 -9.11
N ALA A 132 -10.36 -3.25 -8.74
CA ALA A 132 -11.75 -3.03 -9.15
C ALA A 132 -11.87 -2.87 -10.68
N ALA A 133 -10.97 -2.10 -11.31
CA ALA A 133 -10.95 -1.91 -12.76
C ALA A 133 -10.70 -3.24 -13.51
N VAL A 134 -9.78 -4.07 -13.02
CA VAL A 134 -9.52 -5.41 -13.58
C VAL A 134 -10.76 -6.31 -13.44
N LEU A 135 -11.42 -6.31 -12.28
CA LEU A 135 -12.63 -7.11 -12.07
C LEU A 135 -13.76 -6.69 -13.03
N VAL A 136 -13.96 -5.39 -13.24
CA VAL A 136 -14.92 -4.87 -14.22
C VAL A 136 -14.54 -5.32 -15.63
N ALA A 137 -13.28 -5.20 -16.03
CA ALA A 137 -12.81 -5.63 -17.35
C ALA A 137 -13.05 -7.14 -17.58
N VAL A 138 -12.74 -7.99 -16.60
CA VAL A 138 -13.00 -9.43 -16.67
C VAL A 138 -14.50 -9.71 -16.80
N THR A 139 -15.33 -9.01 -16.04
CA THR A 139 -16.80 -9.15 -16.11
C THR A 139 -17.32 -8.81 -17.51
N VAL A 140 -16.83 -7.71 -18.11
CA VAL A 140 -17.19 -7.31 -19.48
C VAL A 140 -16.79 -8.39 -20.49
N VAL A 141 -15.57 -8.93 -20.40
CA VAL A 141 -15.11 -10.01 -21.29
C VAL A 141 -15.99 -11.24 -21.17
N VAL A 142 -16.35 -11.66 -19.95
CA VAL A 142 -17.24 -12.81 -19.73
C VAL A 142 -18.62 -12.56 -20.33
N VAL A 143 -19.20 -11.37 -20.14
CA VAL A 143 -20.50 -11.01 -20.74
C VAL A 143 -20.44 -11.07 -22.27
N VAL A 144 -19.40 -10.51 -22.88
CA VAL A 144 -19.21 -10.56 -24.34
C VAL A 144 -19.12 -12.00 -24.83
N LEU A 145 -18.35 -12.86 -24.16
CA LEU A 145 -18.24 -14.28 -24.51
C LEU A 145 -19.59 -15.00 -24.43
N VAL A 146 -20.37 -14.75 -23.37
CA VAL A 146 -21.72 -15.33 -23.22
C VAL A 146 -22.62 -14.88 -24.37
N VAL A 147 -22.62 -13.60 -24.73
CA VAL A 147 -23.40 -13.08 -25.87
C VAL A 147 -22.98 -13.76 -27.17
N VAL A 148 -21.68 -13.90 -27.43
CA VAL A 148 -21.18 -14.60 -28.63
C VAL A 148 -21.68 -16.05 -28.68
N VAL A 149 -21.60 -16.77 -27.55
CA VAL A 149 -22.11 -18.16 -27.46
C VAL A 149 -23.60 -18.22 -27.75
N VAL A 150 -24.40 -17.31 -27.18
CA VAL A 150 -25.85 -17.25 -27.42
C VAL A 150 -26.15 -17.00 -28.90
N VAL A 151 -25.45 -16.06 -29.54
CA VAL A 151 -25.62 -15.78 -30.98
C VAL A 151 -25.29 -17.01 -31.83
N VAL A 152 -24.18 -17.70 -31.53
CA VAL A 152 -23.80 -18.93 -32.23
C VAL A 152 -24.88 -20.00 -32.08
N VAL A 153 -25.41 -20.21 -30.87
CA VAL A 153 -26.49 -21.18 -30.63
C VAL A 153 -27.74 -20.82 -31.43
N VAL A 154 -28.14 -19.54 -31.45
CA VAL A 154 -29.29 -19.08 -32.25
C VAL A 154 -29.08 -19.35 -33.74
N VAL A 155 -27.90 -19.04 -34.28
CA VAL A 155 -27.57 -19.30 -35.68
C VAL A 155 -27.65 -20.79 -35.99
N VAL A 156 -27.10 -21.65 -35.13
CA VAL A 156 -27.17 -23.11 -35.30
C VAL A 156 -28.61 -23.58 -35.30
N VAL A 157 -29.44 -23.11 -34.37
CA VAL A 157 -30.88 -23.46 -34.31
C VAL A 157 -31.59 -23.03 -35.60
N VAL A 158 -31.35 -21.82 -36.09
CA VAL A 158 -31.94 -21.33 -37.34
C VAL A 158 -31.53 -22.20 -38.52
N VAL A 159 -30.24 -22.55 -38.63
CA VAL A 159 -29.74 -23.44 -39.70
C VAL A 159 -30.41 -24.81 -39.64
N VAL A 160 -30.52 -25.40 -38.45
CA VAL A 160 -31.20 -26.69 -38.26
C VAL A 160 -32.67 -26.61 -38.69
N VAL A 161 -33.39 -25.56 -38.28
CA VAL A 161 -34.79 -25.35 -38.68
C VAL A 161 -34.91 -25.22 -40.20
N VAL A 162 -34.06 -24.44 -40.85
CA VAL A 162 -34.05 -24.28 -42.31
C VAL A 162 -33.80 -25.63 -43.00
N VAL A 163 -32.83 -26.41 -42.54
CA VAL A 163 -32.54 -27.75 -43.08
C VAL A 163 -33.74 -28.67 -42.94
N VAL A 164 -34.40 -28.71 -41.78
CA VAL A 164 -35.61 -29.52 -41.55
C VAL A 164 -36.74 -29.10 -42.49
N VAL A 165 -36.97 -27.79 -42.67
CA VAL A 165 -37.99 -27.27 -43.60
C VAL A 165 -37.68 -27.68 -45.04
N VAL A 166 -36.43 -27.55 -45.50
CA VAL A 166 -36.02 -27.94 -46.85
C VAL A 166 -36.22 -29.44 -47.09
N VAL A 167 -35.81 -30.28 -46.13
CA VAL A 167 -35.96 -31.75 -46.23
C VAL A 167 -37.43 -32.16 -46.24
N THR A 168 -38.27 -31.56 -45.40
CA THR A 168 -39.71 -31.88 -45.35
C THR A 168 -40.45 -31.46 -46.62
N VAL A 169 -40.14 -30.28 -47.18
CA VAL A 169 -40.70 -29.84 -48.47
C VAL A 169 -40.24 -30.74 -49.61
N ALA A 170 -38.95 -31.10 -49.66
CA ALA A 170 -38.43 -32.01 -50.68
C ALA A 170 -39.07 -33.41 -50.59
N ALA A 171 -39.25 -33.94 -49.38
CA ALA A 171 -39.94 -35.21 -49.15
C ALA A 171 -41.41 -35.15 -49.61
N ALA A 172 -42.14 -34.08 -49.27
CA ALA A 172 -43.52 -33.89 -49.69
C ALA A 172 -43.65 -33.80 -51.23
N ALA A 173 -42.74 -33.09 -51.90
CA ALA A 173 -42.69 -33.01 -53.35
C ALA A 173 -42.41 -34.38 -54.00
N ALA A 174 -41.48 -35.16 -53.45
CA ALA A 174 -41.18 -36.51 -53.94
C ALA A 174 -42.40 -37.45 -53.81
N VAL A 175 -43.10 -37.42 -52.67
CA VAL A 175 -44.34 -38.18 -52.47
C VAL A 175 -45.42 -37.76 -53.47
N ALA A 176 -45.61 -36.46 -53.72
CA ALA A 176 -46.58 -35.97 -54.69
C ALA A 176 -46.28 -36.47 -56.12
N VAL A 177 -45.00 -36.46 -56.54
CA VAL A 177 -44.58 -37.00 -57.84
C VAL A 177 -44.90 -38.48 -57.95
N VAL A 178 -44.58 -39.28 -56.92
CA VAL A 178 -44.89 -40.73 -56.88
C VAL A 178 -46.40 -40.96 -57.01
N VAL A 179 -47.23 -40.22 -56.29
CA VAL A 179 -48.69 -40.34 -56.35
C VAL A 179 -49.21 -40.00 -57.77
N ILE A 180 -48.74 -38.92 -58.38
CA ILE A 180 -49.12 -38.54 -59.74
C ILE A 180 -48.76 -39.66 -60.73
N VAL A 181 -47.54 -40.19 -60.65
CA VAL A 181 -47.10 -41.31 -61.51
C VAL A 181 -47.98 -42.54 -61.33
N VAL A 182 -48.28 -42.93 -60.08
CA VAL A 182 -49.16 -44.06 -59.79
C VAL A 182 -50.57 -43.84 -60.37
N VAL A 183 -51.15 -42.66 -60.21
CA VAL A 183 -52.46 -42.31 -60.78
C VAL A 183 -52.45 -42.41 -62.30
N ILE A 184 -51.42 -41.88 -62.97
CA ILE A 184 -51.27 -41.97 -64.43
C ILE A 184 -51.20 -43.44 -64.86
N VAL A 185 -50.38 -44.25 -64.20
CA VAL A 185 -50.25 -45.68 -64.51
C VAL A 185 -51.59 -46.40 -64.36
N VAL A 186 -52.32 -46.15 -63.27
CA VAL A 186 -53.64 -46.75 -63.04
C VAL A 186 -54.64 -46.34 -64.12
N VAL A 187 -54.69 -45.05 -64.49
CA VAL A 187 -55.56 -44.55 -65.57
C VAL A 187 -55.22 -45.22 -66.90
N VAL A 188 -53.93 -45.31 -67.25
CA VAL A 188 -53.49 -45.99 -68.48
C VAL A 188 -53.93 -47.46 -68.50
N VAL A 189 -53.74 -48.17 -67.39
CA VAL A 189 -54.18 -49.58 -67.26
C VAL A 189 -55.69 -49.70 -67.46
N ILE A 190 -56.50 -48.83 -66.84
CA ILE A 190 -57.96 -48.83 -66.99
C ILE A 190 -58.35 -48.60 -68.46
N VAL A 191 -57.74 -47.62 -69.13
CA VAL A 191 -58.02 -47.32 -70.54
C VAL A 191 -57.65 -48.49 -71.44
N VAL A 192 -56.47 -49.10 -71.24
CA VAL A 192 -56.03 -50.27 -72.00
C VAL A 192 -57.01 -51.44 -71.82
N VAL A 193 -57.41 -51.74 -70.58
CA VAL A 193 -58.39 -52.79 -70.30
C VAL A 193 -59.73 -52.49 -70.97
N ALA A 194 -60.21 -51.24 -70.90
CA ALA A 194 -61.46 -50.84 -71.54
C ALA A 194 -61.42 -51.01 -73.07
N VAL A 195 -60.31 -50.65 -73.71
CA VAL A 195 -60.10 -50.84 -75.16
C VAL A 195 -60.12 -52.32 -75.53
N ILE A 196 -59.47 -53.18 -74.74
CA ILE A 196 -59.45 -54.64 -74.98
C ILE A 196 -60.86 -55.24 -74.86
N VAL A 197 -61.67 -54.76 -73.93
CA VAL A 197 -63.02 -55.33 -73.67
C VAL A 197 -64.06 -54.87 -74.69
N MET A 198 -63.92 -53.66 -75.26
CA MET A 198 -64.90 -53.10 -76.22
C MET A 198 -64.55 -53.35 -77.70
N GLY A 199 -63.34 -53.84 -77.99
CA GLY A 199 -62.85 -54.13 -79.34
C GLY A 199 -63.02 -55.57 -79.80
#